data_AF-A0A4Q3EG21-F1
#
_entry.id   AF-A0A4Q3EG21-F1
#
_cell.length_a   1.000
_cell.length_b   1.000
_cell.length_c   1.000
_cell.angle_alpha   90.00
_cell.angle_beta   90.00
_cell.angle_gamma   90.00
#
_symmetry.space_group_name_H-M   'P 1'
#
loop_
_entity.id
_entity.type
_entity.pdbx_description
1 polymer ?
#
loop_
_entity_poly.entity_id
_entity_poly.type
_entity_poly.pdbx_seq_one_letter_code
_entity_poly.pdbx_strand_id
1 'polypeptide(L)'
;MKFQAEIDVMPKKEILDPQGKAVSGSMKNLDLSEITNVRIGKHVSLEVEAENETIATEKVDEACKKLLANLIMESYTFTLHQA
;
A
#
# COMPACT_ATOMS: atom_id res chain seq x y z
N MET A 1 -13.06 20.43 -5.73
CA MET A 1 -13.38 19.12 -6.35
C MET A 1 -13.08 18.04 -5.33
N LYS A 2 -13.77 16.91 -5.39
CA LYS A 2 -13.54 15.77 -4.49
C LYS A 2 -12.84 14.67 -5.26
N PHE A 3 -11.83 14.06 -4.65
CA PHE A 3 -11.09 12.94 -5.21
C PHE A 3 -11.06 11.81 -4.20
N GLN A 4 -11.11 10.58 -4.70
CA GLN A 4 -10.88 9.36 -3.95
C GLN A 4 -9.47 8.86 -4.27
N ALA A 5 -8.70 8.51 -3.26
CA ALA A 5 -7.37 7.96 -3.39
C ALA A 5 -7.31 6.53 -2.83
N GLU A 6 -6.71 5.64 -3.60
CA GLU A 6 -6.46 4.26 -3.21
C GLU A 6 -4.94 4.06 -3.12
N ILE A 7 -4.45 3.77 -1.92
CA ILE A 7 -3.01 3.71 -1.59
C ILE A 7 -2.64 2.30 -1.16
N ASP A 8 -1.68 1.71 -1.87
CA ASP A 8 -1.03 0.46 -1.48
C ASP A 8 0.29 0.76 -0.79
N VAL A 9 0.45 0.25 0.44
CA VAL A 9 1.69 0.35 1.24
C VAL A 9 2.25 -1.05 1.45
N MET A 10 3.44 -1.30 0.93
CA MET A 10 4.11 -2.59 1.01
C MET A 10 5.45 -2.45 1.76
N PRO A 11 5.87 -3.44 2.55
CA PRO A 11 7.25 -3.49 3.03
C PRO A 11 8.20 -3.45 1.83
N LYS A 12 9.36 -2.81 1.97
CA LYS A 12 10.40 -2.82 0.94
C LYS A 12 10.94 -4.24 0.73
N LYS A 13 11.42 -4.55 -0.47
CA LYS A 13 11.83 -5.92 -0.84
C LYS A 13 12.98 -6.44 0.05
N GLU A 14 13.84 -5.56 0.51
CA GLU A 14 14.97 -5.86 1.39
C GLU A 14 14.54 -6.12 2.85
N ILE A 15 13.31 -5.74 3.21
CA ILE A 15 12.77 -5.89 4.55
C ILE A 15 11.99 -7.20 4.64
N LEU A 16 12.23 -7.92 5.74
CA LEU A 16 11.48 -9.12 6.09
C LEU A 16 10.03 -8.72 6.37
N ASP A 17 9.10 -9.41 5.71
CA ASP A 17 7.67 -9.38 5.98
C ASP A 17 7.28 -10.65 6.76
N PRO A 18 7.11 -10.57 8.11
CA PRO A 18 6.75 -11.73 8.92
C PRO A 18 5.38 -12.32 8.55
N GLN A 19 4.42 -11.47 8.14
CA GLN A 19 3.07 -11.92 7.81
C GLN A 19 3.08 -12.70 6.49
N GLY A 20 3.70 -12.15 5.45
CA GLY A 20 3.87 -12.83 4.16
C GLY A 20 4.66 -14.14 4.29
N LYS A 21 5.68 -14.18 5.16
CA LYS A 21 6.42 -15.42 5.46
C LYS A 21 5.53 -16.48 6.12
N ALA A 22 4.71 -16.10 7.10
CA ALA A 22 3.80 -17.02 7.77
C ALA A 22 2.75 -17.58 6.80
N VAL A 23 2.18 -16.73 5.94
CA VAL A 23 1.21 -17.15 4.91
C VAL A 23 1.86 -18.05 3.87
N SER A 24 3.06 -17.70 3.36
CA SER A 24 3.82 -18.55 2.43
C SER A 24 4.08 -19.95 3.01
N GLY A 25 4.36 -20.05 4.31
CA GLY A 25 4.53 -21.35 4.98
C GLY A 25 3.23 -22.15 5.05
N SER A 26 2.10 -21.47 5.24
CA SER A 26 0.78 -22.09 5.38
C SER A 26 0.23 -22.63 4.06
N MET A 27 0.57 -22.01 2.93
CA MET A 27 0.11 -22.45 1.60
C MET A 27 0.46 -23.91 1.30
N LYS A 28 1.61 -24.40 1.77
CA LYS A 28 2.02 -25.80 1.64
C LYS A 28 1.06 -26.77 2.34
N ASN A 29 0.47 -26.37 3.46
CA ASN A 29 -0.47 -27.19 4.22
C ASN A 29 -1.87 -27.20 3.60
N LEU A 30 -2.11 -26.33 2.61
CA LEU A 30 -3.37 -26.19 1.89
C LEU A 30 -3.29 -26.74 0.46
N ASP A 31 -2.27 -27.56 0.17
CA ASP A 31 -1.98 -28.10 -1.17
C ASP A 31 -1.73 -27.03 -2.26
N LEU A 32 -1.35 -25.81 -1.86
CA LEU A 32 -1.03 -24.67 -2.75
C LEU A 32 0.47 -24.39 -2.80
N SER A 33 1.27 -25.45 -2.94
CA SER A 33 2.74 -25.40 -2.83
C SER A 33 3.45 -24.57 -3.92
N GLU A 34 2.78 -24.35 -5.05
CA GLU A 34 3.23 -23.52 -6.17
C GLU A 34 3.20 -22.01 -5.85
N ILE A 35 2.39 -21.59 -4.88
CA ILE A 35 2.33 -20.21 -4.43
C ILE A 35 3.47 -19.96 -3.45
N THR A 36 4.43 -19.15 -3.88
CA THR A 36 5.63 -18.83 -3.10
C THR A 36 5.84 -17.33 -3.00
N ASN A 37 6.62 -16.91 -2.01
CA ASN A 37 6.99 -15.50 -1.80
C ASN A 37 5.78 -14.56 -1.64
N VAL A 38 4.80 -14.97 -0.84
CA VAL A 38 3.66 -14.12 -0.49
C VAL A 38 4.18 -12.92 0.30
N ARG A 39 3.73 -11.73 -0.11
CA ARG A 39 4.02 -10.44 0.52
C ARG A 39 2.70 -9.82 0.93
N ILE A 40 2.65 -9.25 2.12
CA ILE A 40 1.46 -8.62 2.70
C ILE A 40 1.79 -7.18 3.02
N GLY A 41 0.84 -6.31 2.69
CA GLY A 41 0.89 -4.89 2.99
C GLY A 41 -0.47 -4.36 3.40
N LYS A 42 -0.61 -3.05 3.37
CA LYS A 42 -1.83 -2.32 3.73
C LYS A 42 -2.41 -1.68 2.48
N HIS A 43 -3.73 -1.72 2.36
CA HIS A 43 -4.47 -0.89 1.42
C HIS A 43 -5.21 0.19 2.22
N VAL A 44 -5.12 1.44 1.79
CA VAL A 44 -5.73 2.60 2.45
C VAL A 44 -6.57 3.34 1.42
N SER A 45 -7.85 3.55 1.73
CA SER A 45 -8.78 4.37 0.94
C SER A 45 -9.08 5.66 1.69
N LEU A 46 -9.03 6.79 0.99
CA LEU A 46 -9.37 8.09 1.58
C LEU A 46 -9.97 9.05 0.54
N GLU A 47 -10.56 10.13 1.02
CA GLU A 47 -11.08 11.22 0.20
C GLU A 47 -10.28 12.50 0.46
N VAL A 48 -10.07 13.29 -0.60
CA VAL A 48 -9.40 14.59 -0.53
C VAL A 48 -10.17 15.63 -1.32
N GLU A 49 -10.44 16.77 -0.69
CA GLU A 49 -10.97 17.95 -1.37
C GLU A 49 -9.81 18.84 -1.83
N ALA A 50 -9.78 19.17 -3.13
CA ALA A 50 -8.75 20.02 -3.73
C ALA A 50 -9.29 20.79 -4.95
N GLU A 51 -8.60 21.84 -5.37
CA GLU A 51 -9.00 22.65 -6.54
C GLU A 51 -8.80 21.91 -7.86
N ASN A 52 -7.84 20.99 -7.93
CA ASN A 52 -7.53 20.18 -9.10
C ASN A 52 -6.76 18.90 -8.68
N GLU A 53 -6.58 17.99 -9.64
CA GLU A 53 -5.93 16.69 -9.45
C GLU A 53 -4.46 16.81 -8.99
N THR A 54 -3.73 17.84 -9.46
CA THR A 54 -2.33 18.07 -9.06
C THR A 54 -2.23 18.36 -7.56
N ILE A 55 -3.07 19.27 -7.05
CA ILE A 55 -3.08 19.60 -5.61
C ILE A 55 -3.53 18.38 -4.79
N ALA A 56 -4.53 17.63 -5.27
CA ALA A 56 -4.97 16.41 -4.60
C ALA A 56 -3.83 15.38 -4.50
N THR A 57 -3.09 15.19 -5.60
CA THR A 57 -1.93 14.29 -5.67
C THR A 57 -0.85 14.70 -4.67
N GLU A 58 -0.50 15.98 -4.60
CA GLU A 58 0.48 16.49 -3.64
C GLU A 58 0.04 16.24 -2.19
N LYS A 59 -1.25 16.42 -1.88
CA LYS A 59 -1.78 16.19 -0.53
C LYS A 59 -1.76 14.73 -0.12
N VAL A 60 -2.14 13.82 -1.02
CA VAL A 60 -2.08 12.38 -0.77
C VAL A 60 -0.63 11.91 -0.60
N ASP A 61 0.28 12.40 -1.44
CA ASP A 61 1.71 12.11 -1.34
C ASP A 61 2.30 12.61 -0.02
N GLU A 62 1.96 13.83 0.41
CA GLU A 62 2.35 14.38 1.69
C GLU A 62 1.84 13.53 2.87
N ALA A 63 0.58 13.11 2.83
CA ALA A 63 0.00 12.23 3.86
C ALA A 63 0.71 10.87 3.93
N CYS A 64 1.04 10.29 2.78
CA CYS A 64 1.81 9.04 2.71
C CYS A 64 3.19 9.17 3.35
N LYS A 65 3.92 10.24 3.01
CA LYS A 65 5.27 10.50 3.54
C LYS A 65 5.29 10.80 5.02
N LYS A 66 4.28 11.50 5.53
CA LYS A 66 4.23 11.95 6.92
C LYS A 66 3.65 10.92 7.88
N LEU A 67 2.74 10.07 7.42
CA LEU A 67 1.96 9.23 8.34
C LEU A 67 1.68 7.82 7.82
N LEU A 68 1.20 7.67 6.58
CA LEU A 68 0.62 6.39 6.16
C LEU A 68 1.67 5.32 5.87
N ALA A 69 2.89 5.72 5.49
CA ALA A 69 4.00 4.82 5.21
C ALA A 69 5.24 5.17 6.03
N ASN A 70 5.84 4.15 6.65
CA ASN A 70 7.18 4.29 7.22
C ASN A 70 8.23 4.15 6.09
N LEU A 71 8.66 5.26 5.51
CA LEU A 71 9.54 5.27 4.33
C LEU A 71 10.92 4.63 4.53
N ILE A 72 11.32 4.33 5.77
CA ILE A 72 12.53 3.53 6.02
C ILE A 72 12.26 2.07 5.65
N MET A 73 11.12 1.53 6.06
CA MET A 73 10.78 0.10 5.97
C MET A 73 9.82 -0.25 4.83
N GLU A 74 9.04 0.72 4.37
CA GLU A 74 7.90 0.55 3.46
C GLU A 74 8.07 1.44 2.22
N SER A 75 7.36 1.07 1.16
CA SER A 75 7.13 1.87 -0.05
C SER A 75 5.64 1.92 -0.33
N TYR A 76 5.17 2.98 -0.98
CA TYR A 76 3.77 3.11 -1.34
C TYR A 76 3.59 3.52 -2.80
N THR A 77 2.43 3.18 -3.34
CA THR A 77 1.90 3.66 -4.61
C THR A 77 0.46 4.05 -4.40
N PHE A 78 -0.05 5.01 -5.16
CA PHE A 78 -1.46 5.35 -5.09
C PHE A 78 -2.03 5.71 -6.45
N THR A 79 -3.35 5.56 -6.56
CA THR A 79 -4.15 6.06 -7.68
C THR A 79 -5.16 7.07 -7.16
N LEU A 80 -5.58 7.98 -8.04
CA LEU A 80 -6.51 9.04 -7.71
C LEU A 80 -7.63 9.03 -8.75
N HIS A 81 -8.87 9.17 -8.28
CA HIS A 81 -10.05 9.27 -9.13
C HIS A 81 -10.90 10.44 -8.69
N GLN A 82 -11.37 11.26 -9.63
CA GLN A 82 -12.35 12.29 -9.30
C GLN A 82 -13.69 11.62 -8.94
N ALA A 83 -14.23 12.00 -7.79
CA ALA A 83 -15.51 11.51 -7.29
C ALA A 83 -16.68 12.37 -7.79
#